data_AF-A0A5K0YU91-F1
#
_entry.id   AF-A0A5K0YU91-F1
#
_cell.length_a   1.000
_cell.length_b   1.000
_cell.length_c   1.000
_cell.angle_alpha   90.00
_cell.angle_beta   90.00
_cell.angle_gamma   90.00
#
_symmetry.space_group_name_H-M   'P 1'
#
loop_
_entity.id
_entity.type
_entity.pdbx_description
1 polymer ?
#
loop_
_entity_poly.entity_id
_entity_poly.type
_entity_poly.pdbx_seq_one_letter_code
_entity_poly.pdbx_strand_id
1 'polypeptide(L)'
;ARKRLVSILQSIVDARRKRNYTDTDSGEKDMMDRLMEAEDENGRKLTDEEIIDILVMYLNAGHESSAHVTMWGTLLLEEHPDVYQKAKV
;
A
#
# COMPACT_ATOMS: atom_id res chain seq x y z
N ALA A 1 -0.56 -4.95 -17.33
CA ALA A 1 -0.11 -4.55 -15.99
C ALA A 1 -1.03 -5.08 -14.88
N ARG A 2 -2.30 -4.64 -14.78
CA ARG A 2 -3.23 -5.00 -13.69
C ARG A 2 -3.33 -6.52 -13.40
N LYS A 3 -3.54 -7.35 -14.42
CA LYS A 3 -3.65 -8.82 -14.25
C LYS A 3 -2.45 -9.45 -13.53
N ARG A 4 -1.24 -8.97 -13.82
CA ARG A 4 -0.02 -9.46 -13.17
C ARG A 4 0.06 -9.01 -11.71
N LEU A 5 -0.32 -7.76 -11.42
CA LEU A 5 -0.38 -7.23 -10.05
C LEU A 5 -1.38 -8.00 -9.19
N VAL A 6 -2.59 -8.23 -9.72
CA VAL A 6 -3.63 -9.03 -9.05
C VAL A 6 -3.12 -10.44 -8.76
N SER A 7 -2.46 -11.09 -9.74
CA SER A 7 -1.88 -12.43 -9.53
C SER A 7 -0.81 -12.46 -8.45
N ILE A 8 0.03 -11.43 -8.34
CA ILE A 8 1.05 -11.32 -7.28
C ILE A 8 0.36 -11.15 -5.92
N LEU A 9 -0.56 -10.19 -5.81
CA LEU A 9 -1.27 -9.94 -4.55
C LEU A 9 -2.07 -11.16 -4.09
N GLN A 10 -2.75 -11.86 -5.00
CA GLN A 10 -3.45 -13.11 -4.68
C GLN A 10 -2.50 -14.15 -4.08
N SER A 11 -1.32 -14.36 -4.68
CA SER A 11 -0.36 -15.33 -4.14
C SER A 11 0.13 -14.97 -2.74
N ILE A 12 0.21 -13.68 -2.41
CA ILE A 12 0.58 -13.21 -1.07
C ILE A 12 -0.56 -13.45 -0.09
N VAL A 13 -1.80 -13.12 -0.47
CA VAL A 13 -2.99 -13.37 0.36
C VAL A 13 -3.13 -14.87 0.65
N ASP A 14 -3.01 -15.73 -0.38
CA ASP A 14 -3.07 -17.19 -0.23
C ASP A 14 -2.00 -17.71 0.74
N ALA A 15 -0.76 -17.19 0.62
CA ALA A 15 0.34 -17.56 1.50
C ALA A 15 0.10 -17.13 2.95
N ARG A 16 -0.53 -15.98 3.17
CA ARG A 16 -0.90 -15.49 4.51
C ARG A 16 -2.07 -16.25 5.10
N ARG A 17 -3.09 -16.63 4.32
CA ARG A 17 -4.19 -17.47 4.80
C ARG A 17 -3.72 -18.86 5.23
N LYS A 18 -2.72 -19.43 4.53
CA LYS A 18 -2.15 -20.76 4.82
C LYS A 18 -1.23 -20.77 6.04
N ARG A 19 -0.53 -19.67 6.31
CA ARG A 19 0.09 -19.43 7.62
C ARG A 19 -1.08 -19.18 8.57
N ASN A 20 -1.60 -20.23 9.20
CA ASN A 20 -2.63 -20.09 10.22
C ASN A 20 -2.22 -18.93 11.12
N TYR A 21 -3.05 -17.88 11.15
CA TYR A 21 -2.85 -16.69 11.96
C TYR A 21 -3.12 -17.06 13.41
N THR A 22 -2.36 -18.02 13.93
CA THR A 22 -2.25 -18.26 15.35
C THR A 22 -1.47 -17.07 15.89
N ASP A 23 -2.05 -16.44 16.92
CA ASP A 23 -1.69 -15.19 17.62
C ASP A 23 -0.24 -15.13 18.19
N THR A 24 0.65 -15.97 17.68
CA THR A 24 2.02 -16.20 18.12
C THR A 24 3.08 -15.67 17.15
N ASP A 25 2.73 -15.14 15.99
CA ASP A 25 3.71 -14.47 15.11
C ASP A 25 3.81 -12.99 15.52
N SER A 26 4.78 -12.69 16.38
CA SER A 26 5.03 -11.38 17.01
C SER A 26 5.59 -10.33 16.04
N GLY A 27 5.23 -10.41 14.76
CA GLY A 27 5.63 -9.46 13.72
C GLY A 27 4.75 -8.22 13.70
N GLU A 28 5.28 -7.13 13.14
CA GLU A 28 4.50 -5.91 12.90
C GLU A 28 3.46 -6.19 11.80
N LYS A 29 2.17 -6.07 12.15
CA LYS A 29 1.05 -6.26 11.21
C LYS A 29 1.04 -5.15 10.17
N ASP A 30 1.05 -5.50 8.88
CA ASP A 30 0.95 -4.53 7.80
C ASP A 30 -0.51 -4.30 7.35
N MET A 31 -0.69 -3.43 6.36
CA MET A 31 -2.00 -3.08 5.83
C MET A 31 -2.81 -4.30 5.34
N MET A 32 -2.17 -5.28 4.69
CA MET A 32 -2.87 -6.47 4.21
C MET A 32 -3.34 -7.33 5.39
N ASP A 33 -2.54 -7.46 6.46
CA ASP A 33 -2.97 -8.16 7.67
C ASP A 33 -4.19 -7.47 8.30
N ARG A 34 -4.17 -6.14 8.37
CA ARG A 34 -5.30 -5.35 8.89
C ARG A 34 -6.56 -5.52 8.06
N LEU A 35 -6.45 -5.57 6.73
CA LEU A 35 -7.60 -5.82 5.85
C LEU A 35 -8.13 -7.27 5.98
N MET A 36 -7.26 -8.24 6.20
CA MET A 36 -7.65 -9.65 6.43
C MET A 36 -8.36 -9.86 7.77
N GLU A 37 -8.06 -9.02 8.76
CA GLU A 37 -8.70 -8.99 10.08
C GLU A 37 -9.95 -8.12 10.14
N ALA A 38 -10.14 -7.21 9.18
CA ALA A 38 -11.25 -6.27 9.17
C ALA A 38 -12.60 -7.00 9.14
N GLU A 39 -13.48 -6.59 10.05
CA GLU A 39 -14.81 -7.14 10.26
C GLU A 39 -15.78 -5.99 10.49
N ASP A 40 -16.93 -6.01 9.81
CA ASP A 40 -17.98 -5.00 10.00
C ASP A 40 -18.87 -5.29 11.23
N GLU A 41 -19.82 -4.40 11.50
CA GLU A 41 -20.75 -4.51 12.64
C GLU A 41 -21.62 -5.78 12.61
N ASN A 42 -21.75 -6.43 11.44
CA ASN A 42 -22.53 -7.66 11.24
C ASN A 42 -21.65 -8.91 11.24
N GLY A 43 -20.35 -8.78 11.48
CA GLY A 43 -19.40 -9.88 11.45
C GLY A 43 -18.90 -10.26 10.05
N ARG A 44 -19.20 -9.45 9.01
CA ARG A 44 -18.72 -9.72 7.65
C ARG A 44 -17.25 -9.32 7.54
N LYS A 45 -16.43 -10.24 7.02
CA LYS A 45 -15.04 -9.99 6.64
C LYS A 45 -14.92 -9.68 5.15
N LEU A 46 -13.84 -9.00 4.79
CA LEU A 46 -13.49 -8.76 3.40
C LEU A 46 -13.11 -10.07 2.71
N THR A 47 -13.58 -10.23 1.47
CA THR A 47 -13.13 -11.28 0.55
C THR A 47 -11.73 -10.97 0.04
N ASP A 48 -11.01 -12.00 -0.43
CA ASP A 48 -9.66 -11.80 -0.96
C ASP A 48 -9.67 -10.87 -2.20
N GLU A 49 -10.74 -10.89 -3.01
CA GLU A 49 -10.92 -9.97 -4.14
C GLU A 49 -11.06 -8.51 -3.66
N GLU A 50 -11.89 -8.25 -2.65
CA GLU A 50 -12.04 -6.91 -2.06
C GLU A 50 -10.73 -6.40 -1.44
N ILE A 51 -10.00 -7.26 -0.74
CA ILE A 51 -8.69 -6.91 -0.17
C ILE A 51 -7.71 -6.51 -1.28
N ILE A 52 -7.63 -7.29 -2.36
CA ILE A 52 -6.75 -7.02 -3.49
C ILE A 52 -7.15 -5.71 -4.18
N ASP A 53 -8.44 -5.48 -4.40
CA ASP A 53 -8.93 -4.27 -5.05
C ASP A 53 -8.62 -3.01 -4.22
N ILE A 54 -8.79 -3.08 -2.89
CA ILE A 54 -8.39 -2.00 -1.97
C ILE A 54 -6.88 -1.74 -2.07
N LEU A 55 -6.05 -2.79 -2.04
CA LEU A 55 -4.59 -2.64 -2.15
C LEU A 55 -4.17 -2.02 -3.48
N VAL A 56 -4.78 -2.44 -4.59
CA VAL A 56 -4.53 -1.85 -5.92
C VAL A 56 -4.92 -0.38 -5.95
N MET A 57 -6.08 -0.03 -5.37
CA MET A 57 -6.53 1.35 -5.27
C MET A 57 -5.53 2.22 -4.51
N TYR A 58 -5.10 1.80 -3.32
CA TYR A 58 -4.16 2.56 -2.49
C TYR A 58 -2.78 2.68 -3.12
N LEU A 59 -2.26 1.60 -3.72
CA LEU A 59 -0.98 1.64 -4.44
C LEU A 59 -1.03 2.64 -5.59
N ASN A 60 -2.12 2.65 -6.36
CA ASN A 60 -2.29 3.60 -7.46
C ASN A 60 -2.40 5.05 -6.96
N ALA A 61 -3.21 5.28 -5.92
CA ALA A 61 -3.39 6.60 -5.33
C ALA A 61 -2.06 7.17 -4.78
N GLY A 62 -1.30 6.36 -4.04
CA GLY A 62 -0.03 6.76 -3.44
C GLY A 62 1.09 6.91 -4.46
N HIS A 63 1.20 6.00 -5.42
CA HIS A 63 2.23 6.02 -6.45
C HIS A 63 2.12 7.27 -7.33
N GLU A 64 0.94 7.51 -7.92
CA GLU A 64 0.77 8.62 -8.85
C GLU A 64 0.95 9.97 -8.13
N SER A 65 0.29 10.18 -7.00
CA SER A 65 0.38 11.46 -6.28
C SER A 65 1.80 11.75 -5.78
N SER A 66 2.45 10.79 -5.13
CA SER A 66 3.78 11.00 -4.54
C SER A 66 4.83 11.15 -5.64
N ALA A 67 4.78 10.35 -6.71
CA ALA A 67 5.71 10.48 -7.82
C ALA A 67 5.61 11.85 -8.49
N HIS A 68 4.38 12.37 -8.69
CA HIS A 68 4.18 13.71 -9.24
C HIS A 68 4.70 14.80 -8.31
N VAL A 69 4.38 14.74 -7.02
CA VAL A 69 4.86 15.73 -6.04
C VAL A 69 6.38 15.71 -5.94
N THR A 70 7.01 14.54 -5.90
CA THR A 70 8.47 14.42 -5.86
C THR A 70 9.12 14.94 -7.14
N MET A 71 8.55 14.62 -8.30
CA MET A 71 9.05 15.11 -9.60
C MET A 71 9.00 16.64 -9.67
N TRP A 72 7.82 17.22 -9.43
CA TRP A 72 7.64 18.67 -9.44
C TRP A 72 8.47 19.37 -8.37
N GLY A 73 8.50 18.81 -7.15
CA GLY A 73 9.33 19.33 -6.07
C GLY A 73 10.80 19.37 -6.45
N THR A 74 11.31 18.31 -7.09
CA THR A 74 12.71 18.26 -7.55
C THR A 74 12.99 19.27 -8.65
N LEU A 75 12.10 19.38 -9.65
CA LEU A 75 12.23 20.33 -10.75
C LEU A 75 12.24 21.78 -10.24
N LEU A 76 11.28 22.13 -9.38
CA LEU A 76 11.17 23.48 -8.83
C LEU A 76 12.35 23.84 -7.92
N LEU A 77 12.93 22.87 -7.20
CA LEU A 77 14.14 23.13 -6.42
C LEU A 77 15.35 23.43 -7.33
N GLU A 78 15.45 22.76 -8.48
CA GLU A 78 16.52 23.02 -9.45
C GLU A 78 16.37 24.41 -10.09
N GLU A 79 15.15 24.80 -10.46
CA GLU A 79 14.84 26.11 -11.06
C GLU A 79 14.97 27.28 -10.05
N HIS A 80 14.95 27.02 -8.74
CA HIS A 80 15.00 28.03 -7.68
C HIS A 80 16.14 27.78 -6.66
N PRO A 81 17.40 28.15 -7.00
CA PRO A 81 18.57 27.88 -6.15
C PRO A 81 18.50 28.48 -4.74
N ASP A 82 17.84 29.62 -4.55
CA ASP A 82 17.66 30.24 -3.24
C ASP A 82 16.72 29.42 -2.32
N VAL A 83 15.71 28.77 -2.91
CA VAL A 83 14.80 27.86 -2.21
C VAL A 83 15.50 26.54 -1.94
N TYR A 84 16.24 25.99 -2.91
CA TYR A 84 17.05 24.79 -2.71
C TYR A 84 18.06 24.96 -1.58
N GLN A 85 18.76 26.10 -1.50
CA GLN A 85 19.69 26.36 -0.42
C GLN A 85 19.02 26.40 0.96
N LYS A 86 17.76 26.83 1.04
CA LYS A 86 16.96 26.78 2.28
C LYS A 86 16.46 25.37 2.61
N ALA A 87 16.16 24.54 1.61
CA ALA A 87 15.66 23.17 1.79
C ALA A 87 16.76 22.16 2.15
N LYS A 88 18.03 22.47 1.87
CA LYS A 88 19.19 21.60 2.10
C LYS A 88 19.60 21.42 3.58
N VAL A 89 18.88 22.08 4.51
CA VAL A 89 19.21 22.11 5.95
C VAL A 89 19.15 20.72 6.57
#